data_AF-A0A5J4XTB8-F1
#
_entry.id   AF-A0A5J4XTB8-F1
#
_cell.length_a   1.000
_cell.length_b   1.000
_cell.length_c   1.000
_cell.angle_alpha   90.00
_cell.angle_beta   90.00
_cell.angle_gamma   90.00
#
_symmetry.space_group_name_H-M   'P 1'
#
loop_
_entity.id
_entity.type
_entity.pdbx_description
1 polymer ?
#
loop_
_entity_poly.entity_id
_entity_poly.type
_entity_poly.pdbx_seq_one_letter_code
_entity_poly.pdbx_strand_id
1 'polypeptide(L)'
;MPSSVRAYVMDLVTHVTCRTLPFPCTLLAYADTALNAQLVLDTEFARLFRVVSGNDYLRGFASDRSHMRLSDGAWQAVPPTYPCITAPGRFNKL
;
A
#
# COMPACT_ATOMS: atom_id res chain seq x y z
N MET A 1 23.24 21.17 14.22
CA MET A 1 22.90 19.73 14.25
C MET A 1 21.80 19.52 13.21
N PRO A 2 22.02 18.86 12.07
CA PRO A 2 20.90 18.56 11.18
C PRO A 2 20.02 17.55 11.91
N SER A 3 18.76 17.91 12.13
CA SER A 3 17.74 17.03 12.69
C SER A 3 17.67 15.77 11.82
N SER A 4 18.05 14.62 12.37
CA SER A 4 17.98 13.35 11.65
C SER A 4 16.51 13.04 11.37
N VAL A 5 16.11 13.14 10.10
CA VAL A 5 14.75 12.83 9.65
C VAL A 5 14.51 11.35 9.87
N ARG A 6 13.50 11.00 10.67
CA ARG A 6 13.09 9.62 10.90
C ARG A 6 11.86 9.32 10.07
N ALA A 7 11.94 8.29 9.23
CA ALA A 7 10.82 7.79 8.43
C ALA A 7 10.42 6.39 8.90
N TYR A 8 9.10 6.13 8.92
CA TYR A 8 8.50 4.90 9.40
C TYR A 8 7.48 4.37 8.39
N VAL A 9 7.31 3.05 8.37
CA VAL A 9 6.33 2.35 7.52
C VAL A 9 5.28 1.68 8.40
N MET A 10 4.02 1.82 8.00
CA MET A 10 2.85 1.22 8.63
C MET A 10 2.23 0.23 7.65
N ASP A 11 2.73 -1.00 7.64
CA ASP A 11 2.21 -2.08 6.81
C ASP A 11 1.50 -3.14 7.67
N LEU A 12 0.17 -3.20 7.54
CA LEU A 12 -0.67 -4.14 8.29
C LEU A 12 -0.50 -5.58 7.82
N VAL A 13 -0.15 -5.81 6.55
CA VAL A 13 -0.03 -7.16 6.00
C VAL A 13 1.22 -7.84 6.53
N THR A 14 2.36 -7.17 6.45
CA THR A 14 3.63 -7.71 6.95
C THR A 14 3.51 -8.09 8.43
N HIS A 15 2.86 -7.26 9.25
CA HIS A 15 2.67 -7.56 10.67
C HIS A 15 1.81 -8.80 10.95
N VAL A 16 0.76 -9.01 10.14
CA VAL A 16 -0.21 -10.10 10.36
C VAL A 16 0.30 -11.45 9.83
N THR A 17 1.09 -11.47 8.75
CA THR A 17 1.48 -12.72 8.07
C THR A 17 2.96 -13.08 8.22
N CYS A 18 3.84 -12.10 8.48
CA CYS A 18 5.28 -12.29 8.58
C CYS A 18 5.82 -11.48 9.78
N ARG A 19 5.75 -12.06 11.00
CA ARG A 19 6.13 -11.45 12.29
C ARG A 19 7.58 -10.94 12.43
N THR A 20 8.33 -10.79 11.33
CA THR A 20 9.73 -10.35 11.30
C THR A 20 9.88 -8.83 11.49
N LEU A 21 8.85 -8.02 11.21
CA LEU A 21 8.89 -6.57 11.42
C LEU A 21 7.79 -6.07 12.39
N PRO A 22 8.11 -5.11 13.29
CA PRO A 22 7.12 -4.49 14.16
C PRO A 22 6.21 -3.52 13.39
N PHE A 23 5.06 -3.17 13.99
CA PHE A 23 4.18 -2.13 13.48
C PHE A 23 4.13 -0.93 14.46
N PRO A 24 4.61 0.27 14.06
CA PRO A 24 5.37 0.57 12.85
C PRO A 24 6.84 0.11 12.93
N CYS A 25 7.53 0.05 11.79
CA CYS A 25 8.98 -0.15 11.70
C CYS A 25 9.67 1.01 10.98
N THR A 26 11.01 1.11 11.09
CA THR A 26 11.76 2.14 10.37
C THR A 26 11.76 1.86 8.88
N LEU A 27 11.81 2.92 8.05
CA LEU A 27 11.87 2.76 6.59
C LEU A 27 13.06 1.89 6.15
N LEU A 28 14.21 2.03 6.82
CA LEU A 28 15.41 1.22 6.54
C LEU A 28 15.15 -0.26 6.83
N ALA A 29 14.59 -0.60 8.00
CA ALA A 29 14.27 -1.99 8.33
C ALA A 29 13.25 -2.60 7.35
N TYR A 30 12.25 -1.81 6.93
CA TYR A 30 11.27 -2.24 5.91
C TYR A 30 11.93 -2.48 4.55
N ALA A 31 12.81 -1.57 4.12
CA ALA A 31 13.51 -1.68 2.84
C ALA A 31 14.43 -2.91 2.77
N ASP A 32 15.14 -3.22 3.85
CA ASP A 32 16.04 -4.37 3.88
C ASP A 32 15.27 -5.69 4.04
N THR A 33 14.22 -5.72 4.86
CA THR A 33 13.56 -6.99 5.23
C THR A 33 12.34 -7.30 4.36
N ALA A 34 11.41 -6.37 4.22
CA ALA A 34 10.15 -6.62 3.50
C ALA A 34 10.33 -6.41 1.99
N LEU A 35 11.05 -5.36 1.61
CA LEU A 35 11.36 -5.12 0.21
C LEU A 35 12.56 -5.99 -0.22
N ASN A 36 13.54 -6.26 0.64
CA ASN A 36 14.80 -6.86 0.20
C ASN A 36 15.40 -6.03 -0.96
N ALA A 37 15.74 -4.78 -0.65
CA ALA A 37 16.25 -3.80 -1.61
C ALA A 37 17.55 -4.24 -2.31
N GLN A 38 18.26 -5.21 -1.74
CA GLN A 38 19.50 -5.78 -2.30
C GLN A 38 19.26 -6.91 -3.30
N LEU A 39 18.02 -7.42 -3.38
CA LEU A 39 17.67 -8.46 -4.35
C LEU A 39 17.72 -7.89 -5.77
N VAL A 40 18.59 -8.47 -6.59
CA VAL A 40 18.63 -8.20 -8.03
C VAL A 40 17.44 -8.90 -8.67
N LEU A 41 16.57 -8.10 -9.30
CA LEU A 41 15.38 -8.57 -9.99
C LEU A 41 15.51 -8.31 -11.48
N ASP A 42 14.93 -9.18 -12.29
CA ASP A 42 14.74 -8.89 -13.71
C ASP A 42 13.91 -7.63 -13.88
N THR A 43 14.13 -6.91 -14.98
CA THR A 43 13.52 -5.59 -15.21
C THR A 43 11.98 -5.60 -15.15
N GLU A 44 11.34 -6.73 -15.48
CA GLU A 44 9.88 -6.90 -15.39
C GLU A 44 9.36 -6.96 -13.94
N PHE A 45 10.21 -7.34 -12.99
CA PHE A 45 9.90 -7.39 -11.56
C PHE A 45 10.43 -6.16 -10.80
N ALA A 46 10.98 -5.16 -11.51
CA ALA A 46 11.47 -3.93 -10.91
C ALA A 46 10.32 -3.21 -10.17
N ARG A 47 10.57 -2.87 -8.91
CA ARG A 47 9.55 -2.28 -8.02
C ARG A 47 9.52 -0.77 -8.20
N LEU A 48 8.35 -0.25 -8.56
CA LEU A 48 8.08 1.18 -8.69
C LEU A 48 7.16 1.64 -7.55
N PHE A 49 7.46 2.81 -6.98
CA PHE A 49 6.71 3.36 -5.85
C PHE A 49 6.06 4.68 -6.25
N ARG A 50 4.75 4.77 -6.10
CA ARG A 50 4.02 6.03 -6.20
C ARG A 50 3.87 6.63 -4.80
N VAL A 51 4.50 7.78 -4.56
CA VAL A 51 4.39 8.50 -3.28
C VAL A 51 3.34 9.60 -3.42
N VAL A 52 2.32 9.56 -2.57
CA VAL A 52 1.22 10.54 -2.52
C VAL A 52 1.11 11.06 -1.09
N SER A 53 0.89 12.36 -0.92
CA SER A 53 0.66 12.92 0.42
C SER A 53 -0.63 12.34 1.03
N GLY A 54 -0.68 12.19 2.35
CA GLY A 54 -1.91 11.70 3.01
C GLY A 54 -3.13 12.56 2.69
N ASN A 55 -2.94 13.88 2.59
CA ASN A 55 -4.01 14.82 2.26
C ASN A 55 -4.52 14.65 0.81
N ASP A 56 -3.64 14.39 -0.15
CA ASP A 56 -4.04 14.15 -1.53
C ASP A 56 -4.68 12.78 -1.71
N TYR A 57 -4.19 11.77 -0.98
CA TYR A 57 -4.81 10.45 -0.95
C TYR A 57 -6.25 10.53 -0.41
N LEU A 58 -6.47 11.17 0.75
CA LEU A 58 -7.80 11.32 1.34
C LEU A 58 -8.76 12.13 0.46
N ARG A 59 -8.25 13.14 -0.27
CA ARG A 59 -9.08 13.98 -1.14
C ARG A 59 -9.41 13.33 -2.49
N GLY A 60 -8.50 12.52 -3.02
CA GLY A 60 -8.62 11.97 -4.38
C GLY A 60 -9.07 10.51 -4.42
N PHE A 61 -8.70 9.68 -3.44
CA PHE A 61 -8.88 8.24 -3.54
C PHE A 61 -10.35 7.83 -3.65
N ALA A 62 -10.67 7.03 -4.67
CA ALA A 62 -11.98 6.42 -4.84
C ALA A 62 -11.85 4.99 -5.39
N SER A 63 -12.66 4.07 -4.89
CA SER A 63 -12.78 2.72 -5.45
C SER A 63 -14.20 2.19 -5.28
N ASP A 64 -14.79 1.77 -6.39
CA ASP A 64 -16.09 1.06 -6.41
C ASP A 64 -15.91 -0.46 -6.18
N ARG A 65 -14.65 -0.90 -5.97
CA ARG A 65 -14.22 -2.29 -5.75
C ARG A 65 -14.47 -3.21 -6.94
N SER A 66 -14.83 -2.69 -8.13
CA SER A 66 -15.22 -3.56 -9.25
C SER A 66 -14.08 -4.44 -9.76
N HIS A 67 -12.82 -4.01 -9.60
CA HIS A 67 -11.65 -4.81 -9.98
C HIS A 67 -11.49 -6.11 -9.16
N MET A 68 -12.13 -6.20 -7.99
CA MET A 68 -12.15 -7.42 -7.16
C MET A 68 -13.30 -8.37 -7.52
N ARG A 69 -14.15 -8.01 -8.48
CA ARG A 69 -15.22 -8.90 -8.98
C ARG A 69 -14.69 -9.82 -10.08
N LEU A 70 -15.02 -11.10 -9.96
CA LEU A 70 -14.79 -12.10 -10.99
C LEU A 70 -15.86 -12.01 -12.08
N SER A 71 -15.61 -12.66 -13.22
CA SER A 71 -16.52 -12.68 -14.37
C SER A 71 -17.88 -13.32 -14.07
N ASP A 72 -17.94 -14.24 -13.11
CA ASP A 72 -19.16 -14.89 -12.61
C ASP A 72 -19.91 -14.04 -11.56
N GLY A 73 -19.39 -12.87 -11.20
CA GLY A 73 -19.95 -11.98 -10.20
C GLY A 73 -19.53 -12.29 -8.76
N ALA A 74 -18.73 -13.34 -8.52
CA ALA A 74 -18.16 -13.62 -7.21
C ALA A 74 -17.05 -12.62 -6.85
N TRP A 75 -16.70 -12.56 -5.56
CA TRP A 75 -15.63 -11.71 -5.04
C TRP A 75 -14.34 -12.49 -4.90
N GLN A 76 -13.22 -11.95 -5.39
CA GLN A 76 -11.88 -12.54 -5.19
C GLN A 76 -11.48 -12.62 -3.70
N ALA A 77 -11.92 -11.63 -2.91
CA ALA A 77 -11.81 -11.60 -1.46
C ALA A 77 -13.02 -10.88 -0.86
N VAL A 78 -13.41 -11.24 0.37
CA VAL A 78 -14.57 -10.64 1.03
C VAL A 78 -14.36 -9.13 1.14
N PRO A 79 -15.27 -8.30 0.58
CA PRO A 79 -15.11 -6.86 0.62
C PRO A 79 -15.34 -6.34 2.06
N PRO A 80 -14.71 -5.22 2.44
CA PRO A 80 -15.00 -4.58 3.71
C PRO A 80 -16.49 -4.22 3.86
N THR A 81 -17.02 -4.28 5.09
CA THR A 81 -18.44 -4.07 5.39
C THR A 81 -18.91 -2.62 5.28
N TYR A 82 -17.98 -1.66 5.34
CA TYR A 82 -18.30 -0.25 5.15
C TYR A 82 -18.54 0.09 3.66
N PRO A 83 -19.30 1.16 3.34
CA PRO A 83 -19.57 1.58 1.96
C PRO A 83 -18.30 1.84 1.13
N CYS A 84 -18.41 1.84 -0.19
CA CYS A 84 -17.29 2.18 -1.07
C CYS A 84 -16.77 3.60 -0.80
N ILE A 85 -15.44 3.76 -0.85
CA ILE A 85 -14.82 5.08 -0.68
C ILE A 85 -15.01 5.87 -1.98
N THR A 86 -15.54 7.07 -1.87
CA THR A 86 -15.82 7.96 -2.99
C THR A 86 -15.14 9.31 -2.78
N ALA A 87 -14.77 9.96 -3.89
CA ALA A 87 -14.17 11.29 -3.90
C ALA A 87 -14.92 12.20 -4.90
N PRO A 88 -15.01 13.51 -4.64
CA PRO A 88 -15.60 14.44 -5.59
C PRO A 88 -14.68 14.62 -6.81
N GLY A 89 -15.04 13.98 -7.93
CA GLY A 89 -14.31 14.05 -9.20
C GLY A 89 -13.56 12.77 -9.58
N ARG A 90 -12.99 12.74 -10.80
CA ARG A 90 -12.19 11.61 -11.32
C ARG A 90 -10.71 11.85 -11.07
N PHE A 91 -10.20 11.59 -9.86
CA PHE A 91 -8.75 11.66 -9.63
C PHE A 91 -8.27 10.46 -8.82
N ASN A 92 -7.72 9.46 -9.51
CA ASN A 92 -7.23 8.18 -8.95
C ASN A 92 -8.34 7.17 -8.62
N LYS A 93 -9.09 6.75 -9.64
CA LYS A 93 -9.94 5.56 -9.57
C LYS A 93 -9.04 4.32 -9.67
N LEU A 94 -9.14 3.42 -8.68
CA LEU A 94 -8.70 2.03 -8.79
C LEU A 94 -9.75 1.17 -9.50
#